data_AF-A0A8D9EJQ7-F1
#
_entry.id   AF-A0A8D9EJQ7-F1
#
_cell.length_a   1.000
_cell.length_b   1.000
_cell.length_c   1.000
_cell.angle_alpha   90.00
_cell.angle_beta   90.00
_cell.angle_gamma   90.00
#
_symmetry.space_group_name_H-M   'P 1'
#
loop_
_entity.id
_entity.type
_entity.pdbx_description
1 polymer ?
#
loop_
_entity_poly.entity_id
_entity_poly.type
_entity_poly.pdbx_seq_one_letter_code
_entity_poly.pdbx_strand_id
1 'polypeptide(L)'
;MKMDPAPSVGIIPLGTGNDLSRVLGWGKLFNKDSCSAFQILDSLTRSQVAHLDRWSVQIKSIRQLRLTRAIKSKWMYNYLSIGVDAQVALDFHNTRESSLYICSSRAFNKL
;
A
#
# COMPACT_ATOMS: atom_id res chain seq x y z
N MET A 1 -1.93 16.26 -17.70
CA MET A 1 -1.03 15.59 -18.67
C MET A 1 -1.37 14.10 -18.64
N LYS A 2 -1.98 13.56 -19.71
CA LYS A 2 -2.34 12.14 -19.80
C LYS A 2 -1.26 11.49 -20.66
N MET A 3 -0.40 10.67 -20.06
CA MET A 3 0.66 9.98 -20.81
C MET A 3 0.09 8.71 -21.44
N ASP A 4 0.37 8.50 -22.72
CA ASP A 4 -0.07 7.35 -23.51
C ASP A 4 1.12 6.74 -24.27
N PRO A 5 1.57 5.52 -23.92
CA PRO A 5 1.07 4.68 -22.82
C PRO A 5 1.46 5.24 -21.44
N ALA A 6 0.71 4.85 -20.41
CA ALA A 6 1.08 5.17 -19.03
C ALA A 6 2.41 4.49 -18.66
N PRO A 7 3.34 5.17 -17.98
CA PRO A 7 4.62 4.59 -17.62
C PRO A 7 4.45 3.45 -16.61
N SER A 8 5.30 2.43 -16.73
CA SER A 8 5.42 1.38 -15.72
C SER A 8 5.94 1.94 -14.39
N VAL A 9 5.51 1.34 -13.28
CA VAL A 9 5.82 1.82 -11.92
C VAL A 9 6.55 0.72 -11.15
N GLY A 10 7.67 1.06 -10.52
CA GLY A 10 8.39 0.20 -9.58
C GLY A 10 8.02 0.50 -8.12
N ILE A 11 8.26 -0.46 -7.23
CA ILE A 11 7.91 -0.35 -5.80
C ILE A 11 9.18 -0.25 -4.96
N ILE A 12 9.25 0.75 -4.08
CA ILE A 12 10.29 0.84 -3.04
C ILE A 12 9.67 0.51 -1.67
N PRO A 13 10.04 -0.62 -1.04
CA PRO A 13 9.40 -1.11 0.20
C PRO A 13 9.89 -0.37 1.46
N LEU A 14 9.39 0.85 1.69
CA LEU A 14 9.78 1.69 2.83
C LEU A 14 9.01 1.35 4.13
N GLY A 15 7.79 0.82 4.01
CA GLY A 15 6.91 0.54 5.15
C GLY A 15 7.14 -0.83 5.78
N THR A 16 6.18 -1.26 6.61
CA THR A 16 6.10 -2.63 7.15
C THR A 16 5.21 -3.54 6.29
N GLY A 17 4.13 -2.99 5.72
CA GLY A 17 3.21 -3.66 4.79
C GLY A 17 3.66 -3.59 3.34
N ASN A 18 4.67 -4.38 2.97
CA ASN A 18 5.30 -4.38 1.63
C ASN A 18 4.88 -5.59 0.77
N ASP A 19 3.64 -6.06 0.88
CA ASP A 19 3.23 -7.32 0.27
C ASP A 19 3.34 -7.31 -1.25
N LEU A 20 2.88 -6.23 -1.90
CA LEU A 20 2.98 -6.09 -3.35
C LEU A 20 4.45 -6.07 -3.82
N SER A 21 5.36 -5.50 -3.01
CA SER A 21 6.81 -5.51 -3.29
C SER A 21 7.39 -6.92 -3.22
N ARG A 22 6.94 -7.74 -2.25
CA ARG A 22 7.37 -9.14 -2.11
C ARG A 22 6.88 -9.99 -3.27
N VAL A 23 5.61 -9.84 -3.64
CA VAL A 23 4.98 -10.62 -4.71
C VAL A 23 5.59 -10.26 -6.07
N LEU A 24 5.84 -8.98 -6.33
CA LEU A 24 6.42 -8.51 -7.60
C LEU A 24 7.97 -8.53 -7.62
N GLY A 25 8.62 -9.13 -6.62
CA GLY A 25 10.07 -9.32 -6.62
C GLY A 25 10.93 -8.07 -6.32
N TRP A 26 10.32 -6.98 -5.89
CA TRP A 26 11.03 -5.74 -5.49
C TRP A 26 11.65 -5.82 -4.08
N GLY A 27 11.40 -6.92 -3.37
CA GLY A 27 12.03 -7.24 -2.10
C GLY A 27 11.17 -6.95 -0.86
N LYS A 28 11.74 -7.25 0.31
CA LYS A 28 11.00 -7.20 1.59
C LYS A 28 11.09 -5.84 2.29
N LEU A 29 12.23 -5.16 2.13
CA LEU A 29 12.57 -3.95 2.87
C LEU A 29 13.64 -3.18 2.09
N PHE A 30 13.50 -1.86 2.06
CA PHE A 30 14.54 -0.98 1.55
C PHE A 30 15.66 -0.80 2.59
N ASN A 31 16.89 -1.17 2.22
CA ASN A 31 18.09 -0.94 3.03
C ASN A 31 18.84 0.29 2.50
N LYS A 32 18.89 1.37 3.29
CA LYS A 32 19.50 2.64 2.92
C LYS A 32 21.03 2.53 2.76
N ASP A 33 21.66 1.64 3.51
CA ASP A 33 23.13 1.48 3.51
C ASP A 33 23.61 0.58 2.36
N SER A 34 22.69 -0.20 1.76
CA SER A 34 23.01 -1.19 0.73
C SER A 34 22.41 -0.88 -0.64
N CYS A 35 21.59 0.18 -0.75
CA CYS A 35 20.82 0.47 -1.96
C CYS A 35 21.02 1.94 -2.38
N SER A 36 22.00 2.16 -3.26
CA SER A 36 22.26 3.46 -3.88
C SER A 36 21.23 3.77 -4.96
N ALA A 37 21.04 5.05 -5.31
CA ALA A 37 20.17 5.46 -6.41
C ALA A 37 20.52 4.74 -7.73
N PHE A 38 21.82 4.52 -7.98
CA PHE A 38 22.29 3.75 -9.14
C PHE A 38 21.78 2.32 -9.13
N GLN A 39 21.79 1.62 -8.00
CA GLN A 39 21.27 0.24 -7.92
C GLN A 39 19.77 0.17 -8.15
N ILE A 40 19.01 1.19 -7.71
CA ILE A 40 17.57 1.28 -8.00
C ILE A 40 17.33 1.47 -9.50
N LEU A 41 18.06 2.40 -10.13
CA LEU A 41 17.97 2.65 -11.58
C LEU A 41 18.35 1.40 -12.38
N ASP A 42 19.44 0.75 -11.99
CA ASP A 42 19.92 -0.48 -12.61
C ASP A 42 18.92 -1.65 -12.43
N SER A 43 18.24 -1.72 -11.29
CA SER A 43 17.14 -2.67 -11.05
C SER A 43 15.91 -2.35 -11.90
N LEU A 44 15.59 -1.07 -12.12
CA LEU A 44 14.51 -0.63 -13.00
C LEU A 44 14.80 -0.96 -14.47
N THR A 45 16.06 -0.81 -14.92
CA THR A 45 16.46 -1.13 -16.29
C THR A 45 16.38 -2.63 -16.58
N ARG A 46 16.63 -3.48 -15.58
CA ARG A 46 16.58 -4.94 -15.71
C ARG A 46 15.23 -5.56 -15.34
N SER A 47 14.30 -4.80 -14.76
CA SER A 47 13.01 -5.34 -14.34
C SER A 47 12.11 -5.64 -15.54
N GLN A 48 11.22 -6.60 -15.35
CA GLN A 48 10.18 -6.91 -16.32
C GLN A 48 8.87 -6.27 -15.91
N VAL A 49 8.11 -5.81 -16.89
CA VAL A 49 6.77 -5.27 -16.67
C VAL A 49 5.82 -6.41 -16.33
N ALA A 50 5.19 -6.31 -15.16
CA ALA A 50 4.09 -7.19 -14.77
C ALA A 50 2.78 -6.40 -14.85
N HIS A 51 1.75 -7.02 -15.43
CA HIS A 51 0.40 -6.46 -15.41
C HIS A 51 -0.26 -6.73 -14.06
N LEU A 52 -0.95 -5.73 -13.52
CA LEU A 52 -1.62 -5.80 -12.23
C LEU A 52 -3.08 -5.37 -12.38
N ASP A 53 -3.99 -6.22 -11.93
CA ASP A 53 -5.41 -5.90 -11.87
C ASP A 53 -5.69 -4.94 -10.69
N ARG A 54 -6.65 -4.03 -10.90
CA ARG A 54 -7.07 -3.08 -9.88
C ARG A 54 -8.56 -3.17 -9.62
N TRP A 55 -8.91 -3.28 -8.36
CA TRP A 55 -10.29 -3.47 -7.93
C TRP A 55 -10.93 -2.11 -7.66
N SER A 56 -12.16 -1.91 -8.13
CA SER A 56 -12.99 -0.77 -7.76
C SER A 56 -13.98 -1.18 -6.67
N VAL A 57 -13.77 -0.70 -5.47
CA VAL A 57 -14.64 -0.98 -4.32
C VAL A 57 -15.63 0.15 -4.17
N GLN A 58 -16.92 -0.15 -4.31
CA GLN A 58 -18.02 0.80 -4.11
C GLN A 58 -18.69 0.58 -2.75
N ILE A 59 -18.60 1.57 -1.88
CA ILE A 59 -19.18 1.53 -0.54
C ILE A 59 -20.46 2.36 -0.56
N LYS A 60 -21.58 1.70 -0.23
CA LYS A 60 -22.92 2.31 -0.20
C LYS A 60 -23.42 2.37 1.25
N SER A 61 -23.68 3.58 1.76
CA SER A 61 -24.31 3.75 3.07
C SER A 61 -25.81 3.47 2.99
N ILE A 62 -26.29 2.48 3.75
CA ILE A 62 -27.70 2.08 3.77
C ILE A 62 -28.52 3.00 4.70
N ARG A 63 -27.88 3.66 5.68
CA ARG A 63 -28.54 4.42 6.75
C ARG A 63 -28.85 5.89 6.42
N GLN A 64 -28.44 6.41 5.25
CA GLN A 64 -28.76 7.79 4.90
C GLN A 64 -30.22 7.89 4.44
N LEU A 65 -31.06 8.34 5.36
CA LEU A 65 -32.45 8.70 5.14
C LEU A 65 -32.54 9.71 3.98
N ARG A 66 -32.99 9.23 2.82
CA ARG A 66 -33.73 9.94 1.75
C ARG A 66 -33.22 11.23 1.09
N LEU A 67 -32.01 11.78 1.31
CA LEU A 67 -31.62 12.99 0.56
C LEU A 67 -30.36 12.92 -0.33
N THR A 68 -29.32 12.13 -0.01
CA THR A 68 -28.23 11.90 -0.97
C THR A 68 -27.61 10.51 -0.78
N ARG A 69 -27.59 9.69 -1.85
CA ARG A 69 -26.96 8.37 -1.84
C ARG A 69 -25.46 8.55 -2.13
N ALA A 70 -24.67 8.88 -1.10
CA ALA A 70 -23.22 9.02 -1.28
C ALA A 70 -22.57 7.64 -1.50
N ILE A 71 -22.19 7.35 -2.76
CA ILE A 71 -21.36 6.19 -3.10
C ILE A 71 -19.90 6.62 -2.96
N LYS A 72 -19.15 5.96 -2.08
CA LYS A 72 -17.70 6.16 -1.98
C LYS A 72 -16.99 5.07 -2.78
N SER A 73 -16.20 5.46 -3.76
CA SER A 73 -15.39 4.54 -4.56
C SER A 73 -13.93 4.58 -4.13
N LYS A 74 -13.30 3.42 -3.97
CA LYS A 74 -11.87 3.27 -3.67
C LYS A 74 -11.25 2.26 -4.61
N TRP A 75 -10.06 2.58 -5.11
CA TRP A 75 -9.27 1.64 -5.90
C TRP A 75 -8.33 0.86 -4.98
N MET A 76 -8.30 -0.46 -5.12
CA MET A 76 -7.49 -1.37 -4.30
C MET A 76 -6.65 -2.27 -5.20
N TYR A 77 -5.45 -2.65 -4.74
CA TYR A 77 -4.50 -3.49 -5.49
C TYR A 77 -4.22 -4.84 -4.85
N ASN A 78 -4.41 -4.98 -3.53
CA ASN A 78 -4.03 -6.18 -2.80
C ASN A 78 -5.26 -6.90 -2.25
N TYR A 79 -5.79 -6.44 -1.11
CA TYR A 79 -6.93 -7.06 -0.45
C TYR A 79 -7.85 -6.02 0.20
N LEU A 80 -9.09 -6.45 0.45
CA LEU A 80 -10.10 -5.73 1.23
C LEU A 80 -10.65 -6.70 2.28
N SER A 81 -10.70 -6.26 3.53
CA SER A 81 -11.20 -7.07 4.65
C SER A 81 -12.40 -6.42 5.33
N ILE A 82 -13.23 -7.24 5.96
CA ILE A 82 -14.40 -6.82 6.76
C ILE A 82 -14.44 -7.69 8.03
N GLY A 83 -14.91 -7.13 9.15
CA GLY A 83 -15.06 -7.85 10.43
C GLY A 83 -13.81 -7.74 11.30
N VAL A 84 -13.47 -8.83 12.00
CA VAL A 84 -12.40 -8.84 13.03
C VAL A 84 -11.03 -8.47 12.42
N ASP A 85 -10.69 -9.01 11.26
CA ASP A 85 -9.42 -8.68 10.57
C ASP A 85 -9.32 -7.17 10.27
N ALA A 86 -10.41 -6.57 9.79
CA ALA A 86 -10.47 -5.14 9.53
C ALA A 86 -10.36 -4.30 10.82
N GLN A 87 -10.94 -4.78 11.93
CA GLN A 87 -10.83 -4.11 13.22
C GLN A 87 -9.38 -4.13 13.72
N VAL A 88 -8.71 -5.28 13.66
CA VAL A 88 -7.29 -5.40 14.05
C VAL A 88 -6.42 -4.47 13.19
N ALA A 89 -6.63 -4.42 11.88
CA ALA A 89 -5.93 -3.49 11.00
C ALA A 89 -6.19 -2.02 11.35
N LEU A 90 -7.41 -1.67 11.74
CA LEU A 90 -7.78 -0.33 12.21
C LEU A 90 -7.09 0.02 13.53
N ASP A 91 -7.05 -0.91 14.48
CA ASP A 91 -6.38 -0.72 15.76
C ASP A 91 -4.89 -0.47 15.56
N PHE A 92 -4.22 -1.25 14.70
CA PHE A 92 -2.83 -0.98 14.32
C PHE A 92 -2.64 0.40 13.70
N HIS A 93 -3.59 0.87 12.87
CA HIS A 93 -3.51 2.21 12.31
C HIS A 93 -3.65 3.30 13.37
N ASN A 94 -4.64 3.18 14.26
CA ASN A 94 -4.84 4.12 15.36
C ASN A 94 -3.64 4.16 16.31
N THR A 95 -3.04 3.01 16.61
CA THR A 95 -1.80 2.93 17.40
C THR A 95 -0.66 3.68 16.70
N ARG A 96 -0.53 3.59 15.37
CA ARG A 96 0.50 4.32 14.61
C ARG A 96 0.34 5.84 14.66
N GLU A 97 -0.90 6.33 14.66
CA GLU A 97 -1.21 7.76 14.73
C GLU A 97 -1.16 8.32 16.15
N SER A 98 -1.05 7.45 17.17
CA SER A 98 -0.99 7.88 18.56
C SER A 98 0.33 8.60 18.90
N SER A 99 0.27 9.61 19.78
CA SER A 99 1.44 10.39 20.21
C SER A 99 2.52 9.57 20.93
N LEU A 100 2.19 8.39 21.43
CA LEU A 100 3.14 7.46 22.06
C LEU A 100 3.98 6.68 21.02
N TYR A 101 3.62 6.73 19.74
CA TYR A 101 4.30 6.00 18.66
C TYR A 101 5.51 6.74 18.06
N ILE A 102 5.86 7.91 18.61
CA ILE A 102 6.98 8.76 18.15
C ILE A 102 8.35 8.03 18.19
N CYS A 103 8.49 6.98 19.01
CA CYS A 103 9.70 6.12 19.08
C CYS A 103 9.52 4.73 18.43
N SER A 104 8.59 4.59 17.50
CA SER A 104 8.38 3.31 16.81
C SER A 104 9.42 3.09 15.70
N SER A 105 10.28 2.09 15.90
CA SER A 105 11.16 1.61 14.84
C SER A 105 10.51 0.43 14.11
N ARG A 106 10.91 0.21 12.85
CA ARG A 106 10.51 -0.99 12.09
C ARG A 106 10.90 -2.31 12.77
N ALA A 107 11.91 -2.29 13.64
CA ALA A 107 12.32 -3.47 14.42
C ALA A 107 11.31 -3.76 15.54
N PHE A 108 10.84 -2.72 16.25
CA PHE A 108 9.80 -2.85 17.27
C PHE A 108 8.45 -3.28 16.70
N ASN A 109 8.13 -2.88 15.46
CA ASN A 109 6.90 -3.31 14.79
C ASN A 109 6.89 -4.78 14.30
N LYS A 110 8.02 -5.48 14.40
CA LYS A 110 8.17 -6.89 13.97
C LYS A 110 8.45 -7.84 15.13
N LEU A 111 8.68 -7.31 16.34
CA LEU A 111 8.65 -8.06 17.60
C LEU A 111 7.19 -8.31 17.99
#